data_AF-A0A523A3T8-F1
#
_entry.id   AF-A0A523A3T8-F1
#
_cell.length_a   1.000
_cell.length_b   1.000
_cell.length_c   1.000
_cell.angle_alpha   90.00
_cell.angle_beta   90.00
_cell.angle_gamma   90.00
#
_symmetry.space_group_name_H-M   'P 1'
#
loop_
_entity.id
_entity.type
_entity.pdbx_description
1 polymer ?
#
loop_
_entity_poly.entity_id
_entity_poly.type
_entity_poly.pdbx_seq_one_letter_code
_entity_poly.pdbx_strand_id
1 'polypeptide(L)'
;MQLTGKITADSLMSLEAYSKWRKAHKADVMAHRQLRSVHLGEHINLQFESETTIRYQIQEMLRVEKIFEEEGIAQEIEAYAPLVPDGRNWKATMMIEYTDVNERKRELARLIGVEDRLFVEVEGHDRVYAIADEDMERENDEKTSAVHFVRFELTPGMCASVKAGAGVKLGCDHTHYPAHTQISPETLAALVADLR
;
A
#
# COMPACT_ATOMS: atom_id res chain seq x y z
N MET A 1 7.91 -5.48 -17.32
CA MET A 1 8.58 -4.48 -16.44
C MET A 1 9.59 -5.24 -15.60
N GLN A 2 10.86 -4.84 -15.59
CA GLN A 2 11.89 -5.55 -14.83
C GLN A 2 11.85 -5.13 -13.36
N LEU A 3 11.87 -6.09 -12.45
CA LEU A 3 12.00 -5.85 -11.01
C LEU A 3 13.47 -5.95 -10.63
N THR A 4 13.96 -4.98 -9.86
CA THR A 4 15.37 -4.81 -9.52
C THR A 4 15.60 -4.71 -8.01
N GLY A 5 14.53 -4.76 -7.20
CA GLY A 5 14.56 -4.56 -5.75
C GLY A 5 14.79 -3.10 -5.33
N LYS A 6 14.98 -2.20 -6.30
CA LYS A 6 15.10 -0.75 -6.11
C LYS A 6 14.71 -0.03 -7.40
N ILE A 7 13.90 1.00 -7.30
CA ILE A 7 13.50 1.82 -8.45
C ILE A 7 14.53 2.95 -8.64
N THR A 8 15.09 3.03 -9.84
CA THR A 8 16.01 4.07 -10.31
C THR A 8 15.54 4.61 -11.66
N ALA A 9 16.02 5.79 -12.07
CA ALA A 9 15.69 6.37 -13.37
C ALA A 9 15.96 5.39 -14.53
N ASP A 10 17.10 4.68 -14.51
CA ASP A 10 17.47 3.70 -15.54
C ASP A 10 16.54 2.48 -15.61
N SER A 11 15.85 2.18 -14.52
CA SER A 11 14.88 1.08 -14.46
C SER A 11 13.48 1.50 -14.92
N LEU A 12 13.28 2.78 -15.23
CA LEU A 12 12.05 3.33 -15.77
C LEU A 12 12.11 3.43 -17.30
N MET A 13 10.99 3.14 -17.95
CA MET A 13 10.80 3.38 -19.37
C MET A 13 10.63 4.87 -19.65
N SER A 14 11.03 5.32 -20.84
CA SER A 14 10.64 6.64 -21.36
C SER A 14 9.12 6.75 -21.53
N LEU A 15 8.59 7.97 -21.61
CA LEU A 15 7.15 8.22 -21.79
C LEU A 15 6.56 7.48 -23.01
N GLU A 16 7.31 7.43 -24.11
CA GLU A 16 6.89 6.74 -25.33
C GLU A 16 6.86 5.21 -25.13
N ALA A 17 7.95 4.65 -24.59
CA ALA A 17 8.07 3.22 -24.35
C ALA A 17 7.02 2.74 -23.34
N TYR A 18 6.80 3.50 -22.26
CA TYR A 18 5.77 3.21 -21.27
C TYR A 18 4.37 3.29 -21.85
N SER A 19 4.07 4.30 -22.69
CA SER A 19 2.76 4.43 -23.34
C SER A 19 2.42 3.24 -24.23
N LYS A 20 3.42 2.63 -24.89
CA LYS A 20 3.28 1.38 -25.64
C LYS A 20 3.10 0.18 -24.71
N TRP A 21 3.98 0.03 -23.72
CA TRP A 21 3.96 -1.08 -22.76
C TRP A 21 2.64 -1.14 -21.97
N ARG A 22 2.17 0.01 -21.47
CA ARG A 22 0.93 0.14 -20.68
C ARG A 22 -0.29 -0.41 -21.41
N LYS A 23 -0.42 -0.16 -22.72
CA LYS A 23 -1.57 -0.65 -23.49
C LYS A 23 -1.66 -2.18 -23.48
N ALA A 24 -0.53 -2.86 -23.49
CA ALA A 24 -0.47 -4.32 -23.49
C ALA A 24 -0.55 -4.93 -22.07
N HIS A 25 -0.04 -4.24 -21.04
CA HIS A 25 0.18 -4.85 -19.72
C HIS A 25 -0.67 -4.25 -18.59
N LYS A 26 -1.54 -3.27 -18.88
CA LYS A 26 -2.43 -2.68 -17.86
C LYS A 26 -3.27 -3.76 -17.16
N ALA A 27 -3.78 -4.74 -17.90
CA ALA A 27 -4.58 -5.83 -17.34
C ALA A 27 -3.78 -6.65 -16.32
N ASP A 28 -2.52 -6.97 -16.62
CA ASP A 28 -1.65 -7.73 -15.72
C ASP A 28 -1.37 -6.97 -14.43
N VAL A 29 -1.11 -5.67 -14.52
CA VAL A 29 -0.91 -4.82 -13.33
C VAL A 29 -2.19 -4.71 -12.50
N MET A 30 -3.36 -4.60 -13.14
CA MET A 30 -4.62 -4.57 -12.40
C MET A 30 -4.91 -5.90 -11.70
N ALA A 31 -4.61 -7.03 -12.33
CA ALA A 31 -4.72 -8.34 -11.69
C ALA A 31 -3.76 -8.48 -10.50
N HIS A 32 -2.51 -8.02 -10.64
CA HIS A 32 -1.54 -7.98 -9.54
C HIS A 32 -2.02 -7.10 -8.38
N ARG A 33 -2.57 -5.91 -8.68
CA ARG A 33 -3.16 -5.01 -7.69
C ARG A 33 -4.34 -5.64 -6.96
N GLN A 34 -5.24 -6.30 -7.70
CA GLN A 34 -6.42 -6.97 -7.15
C GLN A 34 -6.04 -8.06 -6.16
N LEU A 35 -5.04 -8.89 -6.48
CA LEU A 35 -4.52 -9.92 -5.57
C LEU A 35 -3.95 -9.33 -4.27
N ARG A 36 -3.57 -8.05 -4.27
CA ARG A 36 -2.95 -7.34 -3.15
C ARG A 36 -3.89 -6.32 -2.49
N SER A 37 -5.17 -6.33 -2.84
CA SER A 37 -6.19 -5.46 -2.24
C SER A 37 -6.96 -6.25 -1.19
N VAL A 38 -7.07 -5.71 0.01
CA VAL A 38 -7.82 -6.32 1.11
C VAL A 38 -8.82 -5.31 1.65
N HIS A 39 -10.12 -5.60 1.46
CA HIS A 39 -11.19 -4.84 2.09
C HIS A 39 -11.30 -5.20 3.57
N LEU A 40 -11.37 -4.18 4.41
CA LEU A 40 -11.55 -4.28 5.86
C LEU A 40 -12.87 -3.61 6.24
N GLY A 41 -13.88 -4.41 6.54
CA GLY A 41 -15.24 -3.89 6.76
C GLY A 41 -15.83 -3.29 5.47
N GLU A 42 -16.63 -2.24 5.61
CA GLU A 42 -17.39 -1.65 4.50
C GLU A 42 -16.66 -0.50 3.80
N HIS A 43 -15.81 0.25 4.52
CA HIS A 43 -15.30 1.55 4.08
C HIS A 43 -13.77 1.66 4.04
N ILE A 44 -13.03 0.63 4.46
CA ILE A 44 -11.57 0.64 4.40
C ILE A 44 -11.11 -0.40 3.38
N ASN A 45 -10.20 0.01 2.50
CA ASN A 45 -9.47 -0.87 1.60
C ASN A 45 -7.97 -0.64 1.78
N LEU A 46 -7.20 -1.72 1.93
CA LEU A 46 -5.74 -1.67 1.91
C LEU A 46 -5.24 -2.22 0.58
N GLN A 47 -4.56 -1.38 -0.19
CA GLN A 47 -3.72 -1.81 -1.30
C GLN A 47 -2.32 -2.10 -0.76
N PHE A 48 -1.94 -3.36 -0.59
CA PHE A 48 -0.58 -3.72 -0.27
C PHE A 48 0.34 -3.43 -1.46
N GLU A 49 1.35 -2.61 -1.22
CA GLU A 49 2.26 -2.10 -2.23
C GLU A 49 3.43 -3.06 -2.45
N SER A 50 3.96 -3.06 -3.67
CA SER A 50 5.09 -3.87 -4.12
C SER A 50 5.91 -3.05 -5.11
N GLU A 51 7.09 -3.51 -5.48
CA GLU A 51 7.86 -2.83 -6.52
C GLU A 51 7.06 -2.69 -7.84
N THR A 52 6.23 -3.69 -8.19
CA THR A 52 5.37 -3.63 -9.38
C THR A 52 4.34 -2.51 -9.31
N THR A 53 3.63 -2.39 -8.19
CA THR A 53 2.55 -1.39 -8.05
C THR A 53 3.13 0.02 -7.97
N ILE A 54 4.22 0.20 -7.24
CA ILE A 54 4.89 1.50 -7.09
C ILE A 54 5.55 1.94 -8.39
N ARG A 55 6.26 1.05 -9.08
CA ARG A 55 6.86 1.38 -10.38
C ARG A 55 5.81 1.74 -11.42
N TYR A 56 4.66 1.07 -11.41
CA TYR A 56 3.53 1.44 -12.25
C TYR A 56 2.97 2.82 -11.89
N GLN A 57 2.85 3.14 -10.61
CA GLN A 57 2.35 4.43 -10.13
C GLN A 57 3.28 5.59 -10.53
N ILE A 58 4.59 5.45 -10.31
CA ILE A 58 5.59 6.42 -10.77
C ILE A 58 5.47 6.64 -12.29
N GLN A 59 5.39 5.55 -13.07
CA GLN A 59 5.24 5.65 -14.52
C GLN A 59 3.94 6.33 -14.96
N GLU A 60 2.83 6.08 -14.25
CA GLU A 60 1.57 6.81 -14.52
C GLU A 60 1.71 8.31 -14.22
N MET A 61 2.36 8.69 -13.12
CA MET A 61 2.62 10.09 -12.78
C MET A 61 3.46 10.77 -13.86
N LEU A 62 4.61 10.19 -14.20
CA LEU A 62 5.48 10.72 -15.26
C LEU A 62 4.74 10.88 -16.60
N ARG A 63 3.85 9.93 -16.95
CA ARG A 63 3.07 9.97 -18.20
C ARG A 63 1.98 11.02 -18.19
N VAL A 64 1.22 11.15 -17.10
CA VAL A 64 0.10 12.08 -17.00
C VAL A 64 0.62 13.51 -16.96
N GLU A 65 1.64 13.76 -16.14
CA GLU A 65 2.25 15.08 -15.95
C GLU A 65 3.31 15.41 -17.02
N LYS A 66 3.63 14.45 -17.90
CA LYS A 66 4.66 14.55 -18.95
C LYS A 66 6.03 14.95 -18.39
N ILE A 67 6.43 14.34 -17.27
CA ILE A 67 7.74 14.55 -16.65
C ILE A 67 8.74 13.65 -17.36
N PHE A 68 9.77 14.27 -17.94
CA PHE A 68 10.88 13.57 -18.62
C PHE A 68 12.27 14.13 -18.26
N GLU A 69 12.31 15.22 -17.49
CA GLU A 69 13.55 15.79 -16.95
C GLU A 69 14.05 14.96 -15.77
N GLU A 70 15.36 14.79 -15.66
CA GLU A 70 16.00 13.92 -14.65
C GLU A 70 15.60 14.27 -13.21
N GLU A 71 15.59 15.57 -12.89
CA GLU A 71 15.22 16.06 -11.56
C GLU A 71 13.77 15.72 -11.20
N GLY A 72 12.83 15.92 -12.14
CA GLY A 72 11.43 15.57 -11.93
C GLY A 72 11.22 14.06 -11.78
N ILE A 73 11.96 13.24 -12.53
CA ILE A 73 11.94 11.78 -12.36
C ILE A 73 12.45 11.38 -10.98
N ALA A 74 13.55 11.99 -10.53
CA ALA A 74 14.11 11.72 -9.21
C ALA A 74 13.14 12.08 -8.08
N GLN A 75 12.46 13.22 -8.18
CA GLN A 75 11.44 13.66 -7.22
C GLN A 75 10.27 12.66 -7.12
N GLU A 76 9.76 12.18 -8.25
CA GLU A 76 8.69 11.16 -8.24
C GLU A 76 9.19 9.83 -7.66
N ILE A 77 10.41 9.40 -7.97
CA ILE A 77 10.98 8.19 -7.36
C ILE A 77 11.07 8.37 -5.83
N GLU A 78 11.59 9.50 -5.36
CA GLU A 78 11.75 9.80 -3.94
C GLU A 78 10.41 9.81 -3.20
N ALA A 79 9.38 10.44 -3.79
CA ALA A 79 8.04 10.51 -3.19
C ALA A 79 7.40 9.13 -2.98
N TYR A 80 7.64 8.18 -3.89
CA TYR A 80 7.02 6.85 -3.84
C TYR A 80 7.93 5.74 -3.27
N ALA A 81 9.25 5.95 -3.20
CA ALA A 81 10.20 4.96 -2.70
C ALA A 81 9.87 4.41 -1.29
N PRO A 82 9.35 5.21 -0.34
CA PRO A 82 8.97 4.71 0.98
C PRO A 82 7.88 3.63 0.95
N LEU A 83 7.08 3.53 -0.12
CA LEU A 83 6.03 2.52 -0.27
C LEU A 83 6.53 1.18 -0.80
N VAL A 84 7.80 1.06 -1.16
CA VAL A 84 8.40 -0.21 -1.59
C VAL A 84 8.77 -1.03 -0.35
N PRO A 85 8.26 -2.29 -0.22
CA PRO A 85 8.68 -3.18 0.86
C PRO A 85 10.19 -3.49 0.83
N ASP A 86 10.82 -3.60 2.01
CA ASP A 86 12.28 -3.78 2.12
C ASP A 86 12.73 -5.22 2.42
N GLY A 87 11.79 -6.15 2.59
CA GLY A 87 12.08 -7.53 2.98
C GLY A 87 11.61 -7.90 4.38
N ARG A 88 11.32 -6.93 5.25
CA ARG A 88 10.90 -7.18 6.64
C ARG A 88 9.62 -6.48 7.03
N ASN A 89 9.06 -5.69 6.14
CA ASN A 89 7.76 -5.07 6.33
C ASN A 89 6.85 -5.27 5.13
N TRP A 90 5.56 -5.07 5.39
CA TRP A 90 4.60 -4.76 4.36
C TRP A 90 4.30 -3.27 4.37
N LYS A 91 4.19 -2.70 3.17
CA LYS A 91 3.73 -1.33 2.95
C LYS A 91 2.36 -1.39 2.29
N ALA A 92 1.45 -0.51 2.67
CA ALA A 92 0.15 -0.42 2.02
C ALA A 92 -0.34 1.02 1.95
N THR A 93 -1.13 1.31 0.92
CA THR A 93 -1.98 2.49 0.86
C THR A 93 -3.35 2.12 1.40
N MET A 94 -3.71 2.71 2.53
CA MET A 94 -5.05 2.62 3.10
C MET A 94 -5.93 3.69 2.45
N MET A 95 -7.13 3.31 2.03
CA MET A 95 -8.14 4.21 1.47
C MET A 95 -9.44 4.09 2.28
N ILE A 96 -9.99 5.24 2.66
CA ILE A 96 -11.30 5.36 3.30
C ILE A 96 -12.32 5.79 2.23
N GLU A 97 -13.26 4.90 1.91
CA GLU A 97 -14.12 4.99 0.75
C GLU A 97 -15.58 5.26 1.16
N TYR A 98 -16.03 6.49 0.89
CA TYR A 98 -17.43 6.91 0.99
C TYR A 98 -17.84 7.60 -0.31
N THR A 99 -18.96 7.15 -0.89
CA THR A 99 -19.46 7.68 -2.16
C THR A 99 -20.11 9.06 -2.02
N ASP A 100 -20.81 9.31 -0.91
CA ASP A 100 -21.41 10.61 -0.63
C ASP A 100 -20.41 11.57 0.04
N VAL A 101 -20.32 12.79 -0.48
CA VAL A 101 -19.34 13.78 -0.02
C VAL A 101 -19.62 14.27 1.41
N ASN A 102 -20.89 14.39 1.79
CA ASN A 102 -21.27 14.86 3.12
C ASN A 102 -21.03 13.78 4.17
N GLU A 103 -21.39 12.54 3.82
CA GLU A 103 -21.08 11.36 4.63
C GLU A 103 -19.57 11.22 4.82
N ARG A 104 -18.79 11.26 3.74
CA ARG A 104 -17.32 11.20 3.80
C ARG A 104 -16.75 12.24 4.76
N LYS A 105 -17.20 13.50 4.68
CA LYS A 105 -16.72 14.57 5.56
C LYS A 105 -17.02 14.26 7.04
N ARG A 106 -18.22 13.76 7.33
CA ARG A 106 -18.62 13.40 8.70
C ARG A 106 -17.83 12.21 9.23
N GLU A 107 -17.68 11.16 8.43
CA GLU A 107 -17.00 9.94 8.87
C GLU A 107 -15.48 10.15 9.00
N LEU A 108 -14.83 10.93 8.13
CA LEU A 108 -13.41 11.28 8.29
C LEU A 108 -13.13 12.07 9.59
N ALA A 109 -14.09 12.87 10.07
CA ALA A 109 -13.98 13.52 11.38
C ALA A 109 -14.16 12.54 12.55
N ARG A 110 -14.92 11.45 12.36
CA ARG A 110 -15.11 10.39 13.37
C ARG A 110 -13.97 9.38 13.39
N LEU A 111 -13.27 9.22 12.27
CA LEU A 111 -12.19 8.24 12.09
C LEU A 111 -10.80 8.83 12.32
N ILE A 112 -10.69 9.93 13.07
CA ILE A 112 -9.39 10.51 13.44
C ILE A 112 -8.54 9.47 14.18
N GLY A 113 -7.34 9.17 13.67
CA GLY A 113 -6.44 8.19 14.23
C GLY A 113 -6.80 6.73 13.92
N VAL A 114 -7.66 6.48 12.93
CA VAL A 114 -8.02 5.11 12.51
C VAL A 114 -6.80 4.35 11.96
N GLU A 115 -5.90 5.07 11.29
CA GLU A 115 -4.65 4.57 10.71
C GLU A 115 -3.72 3.99 11.78
N ASP A 116 -3.63 4.62 12.96
CA ASP A 116 -2.83 4.16 14.10
C ASP A 116 -3.39 2.90 14.78
N ARG A 117 -4.65 2.55 14.47
CA ARG A 117 -5.36 1.40 15.05
C ARG A 117 -5.47 0.21 14.09
N LEU A 118 -4.91 0.33 12.88
CA LEU A 118 -4.75 -0.80 11.97
C LEU A 118 -3.68 -1.76 12.50
N PHE A 119 -3.91 -3.06 12.31
CA PHE A 119 -2.95 -4.09 12.67
C PHE A 119 -3.00 -5.29 11.74
N VAL A 120 -1.87 -6.00 11.64
CA VAL A 120 -1.82 -7.39 11.18
C VAL A 120 -1.54 -8.32 12.35
N GLU A 121 -2.13 -9.51 12.31
CA GLU A 121 -1.96 -10.55 13.33
C GLU A 121 -1.58 -11.85 12.63
N VAL A 122 -0.31 -12.25 12.77
CA VAL A 122 0.18 -13.54 12.27
C VAL A 122 -0.19 -14.61 13.29
N GLU A 123 -0.74 -15.73 12.84
CA GLU A 123 -1.13 -16.83 13.71
C GLU A 123 0.01 -17.26 14.64
N GLY A 124 -0.25 -17.24 15.96
CA GLY A 124 0.74 -17.57 16.99
C GLY A 124 1.67 -16.42 17.41
N HIS A 125 1.47 -15.20 16.92
CA HIS A 125 2.23 -14.00 17.29
C HIS A 125 1.34 -12.87 17.80
N ASP A 126 1.95 -11.91 18.49
CA ASP A 126 1.27 -10.67 18.88
C ASP A 126 0.92 -9.81 17.66
N ARG A 127 -0.05 -8.90 17.84
CA ARG A 127 -0.44 -7.93 16.80
C ARG A 127 0.71 -6.98 16.48
N VAL A 128 0.86 -6.70 15.19
CA VAL A 128 1.73 -5.64 14.67
C VAL A 128 0.84 -4.50 14.22
N TYR A 129 0.84 -3.40 14.97
CA TYR A 129 0.13 -2.19 14.59
C TYR A 129 0.86 -1.46 13.46
N ALA A 130 0.08 -0.79 12.61
CA ALA A 130 0.60 0.03 11.53
C ALA A 130 1.41 1.21 12.10
N ILE A 131 2.45 1.58 11.36
CA ILE A 131 3.12 2.87 11.49
C ILE A 131 2.66 3.68 10.28
N ALA A 132 1.93 4.77 10.52
CA ALA A 132 1.27 5.55 9.48
C ALA A 132 2.00 6.86 9.18
N ASP A 133 1.97 7.26 7.91
CA ASP A 133 2.28 8.60 7.41
C ASP A 133 3.66 9.16 7.85
N GLU A 134 4.67 8.29 7.96
CA GLU A 134 6.04 8.66 8.37
C GLU A 134 6.68 9.72 7.47
N ASP A 135 6.21 9.79 6.22
CA ASP A 135 6.73 10.67 5.17
C ASP A 135 5.81 11.88 4.89
N MET A 136 4.74 12.08 5.68
CA MET A 136 3.79 13.19 5.51
C MET A 136 3.69 14.04 6.78
N GLU A 137 3.75 15.36 6.63
CA GLU A 137 3.37 16.27 7.72
C GLU A 137 1.84 16.25 7.90
N ARG A 138 1.36 16.15 9.15
CA ARG A 138 -0.07 16.18 9.45
C ARG A 138 -0.68 17.50 8.96
N GLU A 139 -1.67 17.42 8.06
CA GLU A 139 -2.28 18.62 7.47
C GLU A 139 -3.24 19.37 8.42
N ASN A 140 -3.98 18.69 9.32
CA ASN A 140 -4.94 19.30 10.26
C ASN A 140 -5.42 18.29 11.34
N ASP A 141 -5.68 18.74 12.57
CA ASP A 141 -6.21 17.94 13.69
C ASP A 141 -7.75 17.75 13.65
N GLU A 142 -8.46 18.41 12.74
CA GLU A 142 -9.94 18.40 12.69
C GLU A 142 -10.56 17.18 11.98
N LYS A 143 -9.81 16.50 11.10
CA LYS A 143 -10.27 15.32 10.34
C LYS A 143 -9.10 14.48 9.86
N THR A 144 -9.33 13.18 9.67
CA THR A 144 -8.33 12.31 9.04
C THR A 144 -8.31 12.43 7.51
N SER A 145 -7.22 11.96 6.89
CA SER A 145 -7.09 11.88 5.43
C SER A 145 -7.95 10.73 4.89
N ALA A 146 -8.38 10.83 3.63
CA ALA A 146 -9.02 9.69 2.96
C ALA A 146 -7.99 8.63 2.53
N VAL A 147 -6.70 8.98 2.53
CA VAL A 147 -5.61 8.11 2.09
C VAL A 147 -4.47 8.20 3.10
N HIS A 148 -3.98 7.05 3.56
CA HIS A 148 -2.84 6.92 4.47
C HIS A 148 -1.82 5.94 3.92
N PHE A 149 -0.56 6.19 4.22
CA PHE A 149 0.54 5.26 3.93
C PHE A 149 0.92 4.54 5.20
N VAL A 150 0.79 3.22 5.21
CA VAL A 150 1.01 2.39 6.40
C VAL A 150 2.10 1.36 6.19
N ARG A 151 2.88 1.14 7.24
CA ARG A 151 3.92 0.11 7.33
C ARG A 151 3.62 -0.86 8.47
N PHE A 152 3.70 -2.15 8.19
CA PHE A 152 3.66 -3.21 9.20
C PHE A 152 5.05 -3.85 9.32
N GLU A 153 5.74 -3.61 10.44
CA GLU A 153 7.08 -4.12 10.68
C GLU A 153 7.04 -5.52 11.30
N LEU A 154 7.50 -6.54 10.56
CA LEU A 154 7.44 -7.92 11.01
C LEU A 154 8.77 -8.37 11.66
N THR A 155 8.65 -9.12 12.75
CA THR A 155 9.81 -9.78 13.35
C THR A 155 10.28 -10.94 12.46
N PRO A 156 11.53 -11.41 12.59
CA PRO A 156 12.01 -12.55 11.81
C PRO A 156 11.19 -13.82 12.05
N GLY A 157 10.67 -14.02 13.27
CA GLY A 157 9.80 -15.15 13.62
C GLY A 157 8.44 -15.08 12.92
N MET A 158 7.86 -13.87 12.81
CA MET A 158 6.63 -13.64 12.04
C MET A 158 6.86 -13.93 10.55
N CYS A 159 7.93 -13.40 9.95
CA CYS A 159 8.28 -13.67 8.55
C CYS A 159 8.43 -15.18 8.28
N ALA A 160 9.12 -15.90 9.16
CA ALA A 160 9.30 -17.35 9.04
C ALA A 160 7.95 -18.10 9.13
N SER A 161 7.06 -17.68 10.02
CA SER A 161 5.75 -18.30 10.21
C SER A 161 4.86 -18.06 8.99
N VAL A 162 4.82 -16.82 8.48
CA VAL A 162 4.08 -16.49 7.26
C VAL A 162 4.60 -17.28 6.05
N LYS A 163 5.93 -17.40 5.89
CA LYS A 163 6.56 -18.24 4.85
C LYS A 163 6.24 -19.73 5.00
N ALA A 164 6.00 -20.19 6.22
CA ALA A 164 5.57 -21.56 6.50
C ALA A 164 4.07 -21.79 6.31
N GLY A 165 3.30 -20.76 5.94
CA GLY A 165 1.87 -20.84 5.66
C GLY A 165 0.96 -20.49 6.85
N ALA A 166 1.49 -19.83 7.89
CA ALA A 166 0.67 -19.31 8.99
C ALA A 166 -0.39 -18.32 8.46
N GLY A 167 -1.61 -18.42 8.98
CA GLY A 167 -2.67 -17.47 8.64
C GLY A 167 -2.33 -16.05 9.10
N VAL A 168 -2.83 -15.05 8.37
CA VAL A 168 -2.69 -13.63 8.74
C VAL A 168 -4.04 -12.94 8.70
N LYS A 169 -4.36 -12.23 9.77
CA LYS A 169 -5.56 -11.39 9.89
C LYS A 169 -5.16 -9.93 9.74
N LEU A 170 -5.96 -9.18 8.99
CA LEU A 170 -5.93 -7.72 8.98
C LEU A 170 -7.06 -7.22 9.88
N GLY A 171 -6.82 -6.21 10.71
CA GLY A 171 -7.84 -5.64 11.56
C GLY A 171 -7.64 -4.17 11.87
N CYS A 172 -8.68 -3.58 12.45
CA CYS A 172 -8.70 -2.26 13.06
C CYS A 172 -9.48 -2.35 14.36
N ASP A 173 -8.95 -1.80 15.44
CA ASP A 173 -9.64 -1.74 16.73
C ASP A 173 -9.98 -0.31 17.16
N HIS A 174 -10.06 0.61 16.18
CA HIS A 174 -10.55 1.96 16.40
C HIS A 174 -12.00 1.93 16.92
N THR A 175 -12.32 2.77 17.92
CA THR A 175 -13.64 2.79 18.58
C THR A 175 -14.81 2.97 17.61
N HIS A 176 -14.60 3.72 16.53
CA HIS A 176 -15.61 3.97 15.49
C HIS A 176 -15.50 3.04 14.28
N TYR A 177 -14.54 2.12 14.26
CA TYR A 177 -14.34 1.15 13.17
C TYR A 177 -13.73 -0.19 13.64
N PRO A 178 -14.37 -0.91 14.57
CA PRO A 178 -13.89 -2.23 14.97
C PRO A 178 -14.17 -3.24 13.84
N ALA A 179 -13.13 -3.70 13.16
CA ALA A 179 -13.25 -4.63 12.05
C ALA A 179 -12.05 -5.57 11.98
N HIS A 180 -12.26 -6.78 11.44
CA HIS A 180 -11.17 -7.67 11.08
C HIS A 180 -11.58 -8.60 9.94
N THR A 181 -10.60 -9.07 9.20
CA THR A 181 -10.78 -10.04 8.12
C THR A 181 -9.56 -10.96 8.03
N GLN A 182 -9.78 -12.19 7.59
CA GLN A 182 -8.69 -13.09 7.25
C GLN A 182 -8.13 -12.71 5.88
N ILE A 183 -6.82 -12.51 5.76
CA ILE A 183 -6.18 -12.36 4.46
C ILE A 183 -6.26 -13.70 3.73
N SER A 184 -6.75 -13.70 2.49
CA SER A 184 -6.91 -14.93 1.72
C SER A 184 -5.56 -15.59 1.43
N PRO A 185 -5.52 -16.92 1.24
CA PRO A 185 -4.27 -17.61 0.88
C PRO A 185 -3.62 -17.06 -0.39
N GLU A 186 -4.41 -16.67 -1.39
CA GLU A 186 -3.91 -16.11 -2.65
C GLU A 186 -3.25 -14.74 -2.45
N THR A 187 -3.88 -13.86 -1.66
CA THR A 187 -3.28 -12.57 -1.31
C THR A 187 -2.04 -12.78 -0.46
N LEU A 188 -2.10 -13.66 0.54
CA LEU A 188 -0.95 -13.91 1.41
C LEU A 188 0.25 -14.46 0.62
N ALA A 189 0.02 -15.33 -0.36
CA ALA A 189 1.08 -15.80 -1.26
C ALA A 189 1.74 -14.65 -2.04
N ALA A 190 0.96 -13.64 -2.46
CA ALA A 190 1.50 -12.44 -3.09
C ALA A 190 2.30 -11.57 -2.10
N LEU A 191 1.87 -11.45 -0.83
CA LEU A 191 2.55 -10.66 0.20
C LEU A 191 3.82 -11.33 0.74
N VAL A 192 3.87 -12.66 0.76
CA VAL A 192 5.06 -13.44 1.17
C VAL A 192 6.27 -13.11 0.29
N ALA A 193 6.04 -12.82 -1.00
CA ALA A 193 7.10 -12.47 -1.95
C ALA A 193 7.86 -11.20 -1.57
N ASP A 194 7.27 -10.34 -0.73
CA ASP A 194 7.90 -9.11 -0.24
C ASP A 194 8.80 -9.36 0.98
N LEU A 195 8.81 -10.57 1.55
CA LEU A 195 9.57 -10.91 2.75
C LEU A 195 10.85 -11.69 2.39
N ARG A 196 12.01 -11.21 2.87
CA ARG A 196 13.34 -11.81 2.61
C ARG A 196 13.76 -12.83 3.66
#